data_AF-A0A3D2JFI9-F1
#
_entry.id   AF-A0A3D2JFI9-F1
#
_cell.length_a   1.000
_cell.length_b   1.000
_cell.length_c   1.000
_cell.angle_alpha   90.00
_cell.angle_beta   90.00
_cell.angle_gamma   90.00
#
_symmetry.space_group_name_H-M   'P 1'
#
loop_
_entity.id
_entity.type
_entity.pdbx_description
1 polymer ?
#
loop_
_entity_poly.entity_id
_entity_poly.type
_entity_poly.pdbx_seq_one_letter_code
_entity_poly.pdbx_strand_id
1 'polypeptide(L)'
;RFMAMLCKQELIVLDELGVIPFSRDGANLLFQLCSALYERVALIITTNLRFADWNQVMGDERLTVAMLDRLTHKSNIVEFLGES
;
A
#
# COMPACT_ATOMS: atom_id res chain seq x y z
N ARG A 1 2.01 -10.80 -16.39
CA ARG A 1 2.94 -11.89 -15.97
C ARG A 1 3.44 -11.69 -14.54
N PHE A 2 4.00 -10.51 -14.21
CA PHE A 2 4.45 -10.18 -12.85
C PHE A 2 3.34 -10.25 -11.79
N MET A 3 2.18 -9.61 -12.03
CA MET A 3 1.00 -9.70 -11.14
C MET A 3 0.58 -11.14 -10.80
N ALA A 4 0.52 -12.02 -11.79
CA ALA A 4 0.16 -13.43 -11.58
C ALA A 4 1.21 -14.21 -10.78
N MET A 5 2.46 -13.77 -10.77
CA MET A 5 3.51 -14.34 -9.92
C MET A 5 3.35 -13.87 -8.47
N LEU A 6 3.04 -12.59 -8.26
CA LEU A 6 2.79 -12.01 -6.93
C LEU A 6 1.57 -12.64 -6.25
N CYS A 7 0.48 -12.84 -6.98
CA CYS A 7 -0.72 -13.50 -6.44
C CYS A 7 -0.53 -14.98 -6.06
N LYS A 8 0.62 -15.59 -6.37
CA LYS A 8 0.97 -16.96 -5.97
C LYS A 8 1.82 -17.01 -4.69
N GLN A 9 2.27 -15.86 -4.20
CA GLN A 9 3.04 -15.80 -2.95
C GLN A 9 2.10 -15.83 -1.76
N GLU A 10 2.60 -16.30 -0.63
CA GLU A 10 1.86 -16.29 0.65
C GLU A 10 2.01 -14.94 1.36
N LEU A 11 3.15 -14.27 1.18
CA LEU A 11 3.51 -12.99 1.79
C LEU A 11 4.26 -12.09 0.80
N ILE A 12 3.92 -10.81 0.80
CA ILE A 12 4.65 -9.74 0.11
C ILE A 12 4.96 -8.63 1.11
N VAL A 13 6.16 -8.05 1.00
CA VAL A 13 6.61 -6.90 1.79
C VAL A 13 6.83 -5.71 0.87
N LEU A 14 6.17 -4.59 1.18
CA LEU A 14 6.41 -3.28 0.57
C LEU A 14 7.13 -2.42 1.59
N ASP A 15 8.42 -2.20 1.34
CA ASP A 15 9.26 -1.42 2.24
C ASP A 15 9.28 0.05 1.82
N GLU A 16 9.33 0.95 2.80
CA GLU A 16 9.44 2.41 2.64
C GLU A 16 8.43 3.03 1.67
N LEU A 17 7.16 2.63 1.79
CA LEU A 17 6.11 3.10 0.89
C LEU A 17 5.90 4.61 1.05
N GLY A 18 6.05 5.35 -0.05
CA GLY A 18 5.69 6.77 -0.15
C GLY A 18 6.80 7.76 0.19
N VAL A 19 8.07 7.36 0.19
CA VAL A 19 9.21 8.30 0.30
C VAL A 19 9.20 9.34 -0.84
N ILE A 20 8.75 8.94 -2.03
CA ILE A 20 8.63 9.81 -3.21
C ILE A 20 7.20 9.73 -3.75
N PRO A 21 6.56 10.85 -4.12
CA PRO A 21 5.25 10.83 -4.75
C PRO A 21 5.24 9.99 -6.03
N PHE A 22 4.21 9.17 -6.20
CA PHE A 22 4.07 8.36 -7.41
C PHE A 22 3.61 9.20 -8.59
N SER A 23 4.00 8.80 -9.80
CA SER A 23 3.28 9.23 -10.99
C SER A 23 1.84 8.71 -10.93
N ARG A 24 0.91 9.35 -11.65
CA ARG A 24 -0.49 8.90 -11.72
C ARG A 24 -0.61 7.43 -12.11
N ASP A 25 0.19 7.00 -13.08
CA ASP A 25 0.22 5.60 -13.52
C ASP A 25 0.80 4.67 -12.44
N GLY A 26 1.84 5.13 -11.72
CA GLY A 26 2.40 4.41 -10.58
C GLY A 26 1.40 4.20 -9.45
N ALA A 27 0.66 5.23 -9.08
CA ALA A 27 -0.40 5.15 -8.08
C ALA A 27 -1.52 4.19 -8.50
N ASN A 28 -1.94 4.24 -9.77
CA ASN A 28 -2.93 3.30 -10.32
C ASN A 28 -2.43 1.86 -10.30
N LEU A 29 -1.17 1.61 -10.68
CA LEU A 29 -0.56 0.28 -10.65
C LEU A 29 -0.46 -0.26 -9.23
N LEU A 30 -0.07 0.58 -8.27
CA LEU A 30 -0.01 0.21 -6.86
C LEU A 30 -1.41 -0.12 -6.32
N PHE A 31 -2.43 0.68 -6.65
CA PHE A 31 -3.80 0.37 -6.28
C PHE A 31 -4.28 -0.96 -6.88
N GLN A 32 -3.99 -1.22 -8.16
CA GLN A 32 -4.31 -2.50 -8.80
C GLN A 32 -3.60 -3.67 -8.13
N LEU A 33 -2.33 -3.48 -7.73
CA LEU A 33 -1.56 -4.46 -6.97
C LEU A 33 -2.23 -4.78 -5.64
N CYS A 34 -2.43 -3.77 -4.79
CA CYS A 34 -3.07 -3.95 -3.48
C CYS A 34 -4.47 -4.57 -3.63
N SER A 35 -5.25 -4.15 -4.63
CA SER A 35 -6.57 -4.71 -4.90
C SER A 35 -6.55 -6.18 -5.33
N ALA A 36 -5.53 -6.60 -6.10
CA ALA A 36 -5.40 -7.99 -6.52
C ALA A 36 -4.91 -8.92 -5.40
N LEU A 37 -4.16 -8.38 -4.44
CA LEU A 37 -3.66 -9.12 -3.27
C LEU A 37 -4.66 -9.16 -2.12
N TYR A 38 -5.56 -8.18 -2.05
CA TYR A 38 -6.59 -8.05 -1.02
C TYR A 38 -7.36 -9.36 -0.81
N GLU A 39 -7.43 -9.80 0.46
CA GLU A 39 -8.02 -11.07 0.92
C GLU A 39 -7.43 -12.37 0.32
N ARG A 40 -6.28 -12.29 -0.37
CA ARG A 40 -5.65 -13.44 -1.02
C ARG A 40 -4.21 -13.69 -0.57
N VAL A 41 -3.45 -12.63 -0.34
CA VAL A 41 -2.01 -12.69 -0.01
C VAL A 41 -1.75 -11.78 1.19
N ALA A 42 -0.93 -12.23 2.14
CA ALA A 42 -0.53 -11.40 3.27
C ALA A 42 0.36 -10.25 2.78
N LEU A 43 0.12 -9.04 3.28
CA LEU A 43 0.88 -7.86 2.90
C LEU A 43 1.43 -7.17 4.15
N ILE A 44 2.74 -6.96 4.17
CA ILE A 44 3.40 -6.09 5.13
C ILE A 44 3.78 -4.82 4.39
N ILE A 45 3.44 -3.66 4.98
CA ILE A 45 3.82 -2.36 4.46
C ILE A 45 4.55 -1.63 5.57
N THR A 46 5.73 -1.10 5.26
CA THR A 46 6.41 -0.12 6.11
C THR A 46 6.28 1.25 5.43
N THR A 47 6.06 2.29 6.23
CA THR A 47 5.96 3.66 5.73
C THR A 47 6.25 4.62 6.87
N ASN A 48 6.88 5.74 6.53
CA ASN A 48 7.04 6.86 7.44
C ASN A 48 5.87 7.86 7.34
N LEU A 49 4.88 7.59 6.48
CA LEU A 49 3.74 8.46 6.26
C LEU A 49 2.57 8.07 7.16
N ARG A 50 1.94 9.09 7.75
CA ARG A 50 0.63 8.93 8.37
C ARG A 50 -0.41 8.72 7.26
N PHE A 51 -1.50 8.01 7.55
CA PHE A 51 -2.55 7.76 6.55
C PHE A 51 -3.11 9.05 5.92
N ALA A 52 -3.14 10.16 6.67
CA ALA A 52 -3.56 11.46 6.16
C ALA A 52 -2.65 12.00 5.03
N ASP A 53 -1.37 11.61 5.02
CA ASP A 53 -0.37 12.09 4.07
C ASP A 53 -0.31 11.22 2.79
N TRP A 54 -0.98 10.07 2.77
CA TRP A 54 -0.95 9.18 1.61
C TRP A 54 -1.53 9.80 0.35
N ASN A 55 -2.45 10.76 0.47
CA ASN A 55 -2.99 11.46 -0.68
C ASN A 55 -1.91 12.28 -1.42
N GLN A 56 -0.90 12.78 -0.70
CA GLN A 56 0.23 13.50 -1.31
C GLN A 56 1.07 12.58 -2.21
N VAL A 57 1.10 11.29 -1.89
CA VAL A 57 1.85 10.27 -2.62
C VAL A 57 1.04 9.66 -3.76
N MET A 58 -0.25 9.44 -3.56
CA MET A 58 -1.14 8.82 -4.53
C MET A 58 -1.71 9.82 -5.55
N GLY A 59 -1.83 11.09 -5.18
CA GLY A 59 -2.28 12.19 -6.07
C GLY A 59 -3.77 12.21 -6.41
N ASP A 60 -4.55 11.25 -5.90
CA ASP A 60 -6.01 11.17 -6.08
C ASP A 60 -6.66 10.74 -4.76
N GLU A 61 -7.53 11.59 -4.22
CA GLU A 61 -8.14 11.37 -2.91
C GLU A 61 -9.05 10.15 -2.90
N ARG A 62 -9.82 9.92 -3.98
CA ARG A 62 -10.73 8.78 -4.07
C ARG A 62 -9.96 7.48 -4.15
N LEU A 63 -8.87 7.46 -4.95
CA LEU A 63 -7.99 6.30 -5.05
C LEU A 63 -7.30 6.00 -3.72
N THR A 64 -6.84 7.04 -3.02
CA THR A 64 -6.19 6.94 -1.72
C THR A 64 -7.13 6.32 -0.69
N VAL A 65 -8.33 6.86 -0.55
CA VAL A 65 -9.33 6.35 0.40
C VAL A 65 -9.67 4.90 0.08
N ALA A 66 -9.89 4.58 -1.20
CA ALA A 66 -10.18 3.21 -1.62
C ALA A 66 -9.01 2.24 -1.35
N MET A 67 -7.77 2.70 -1.45
CA MET A 67 -6.59 1.89 -1.12
C MET A 67 -6.48 1.66 0.39
N LEU A 68 -6.58 2.72 1.19
CA LEU A 68 -6.52 2.66 2.65
C LEU A 68 -7.62 1.77 3.22
N ASP A 69 -8.85 1.87 2.72
CA ASP A 69 -9.96 1.01 3.13
C ASP A 69 -9.62 -0.48 2.98
N ARG A 70 -9.12 -0.88 1.81
CA ARG A 70 -8.68 -2.27 1.55
C ARG A 70 -7.53 -2.72 2.45
N LEU A 71 -6.53 -1.86 2.62
CA LEU A 71 -5.36 -2.19 3.43
C LEU A 71 -5.72 -2.32 4.90
N THR A 72 -6.57 -1.44 5.42
CA THR A 72 -6.89 -1.36 6.85
C THR A 72 -7.94 -2.39 7.28
N HIS A 73 -8.82 -2.85 6.38
CA HIS A 73 -9.94 -3.73 6.71
C HIS A 73 -9.54 -5.03 7.45
N LYS A 74 -8.46 -5.70 7.02
CA LYS A 74 -7.93 -6.92 7.66
C LYS A 74 -6.45 -6.76 7.98
N SER A 75 -6.12 -5.76 8.78
CA SER A 75 -4.73 -5.46 9.17
C SER A 75 -4.54 -5.31 10.66
N ASN A 76 -3.29 -5.49 11.08
CA ASN A 76 -2.80 -5.01 12.36
C ASN A 76 -1.95 -3.77 12.07
N ILE A 77 -2.31 -2.64 12.64
CA ILE A 77 -1.54 -1.40 12.51
C ILE A 77 -0.61 -1.33 13.72
N VAL A 78 0.69 -1.32 13.44
CA VAL A 78 1.73 -1.17 14.46
C VAL A 78 2.39 0.18 14.26
N GLU A 79 2.16 1.08 15.20
CA GLU A 79 2.81 2.39 15.20
C GLU A 79 4.14 2.29 15.96
N PHE A 80 5.23 2.63 15.29
CA PHE A 80 6.55 2.68 15.89
C PHE A 80 6.85 4.12 16.32
N LEU A 81 7.02 4.31 17.62
CA LEU A 81 7.41 5.59 18.22
C LEU A 81 8.84 5.42 18.76
N GLY A 82 9.77 6.24 18.28
CA GLY A 82 11.16 6.20 18.71
C GLY A 82 12.02 7.24 18.01
N GLU A 83 13.11 7.63 18.67
CA GLU A 83 14.18 8.41 18.04
C GLU A 83 15.06 7.45 17.23
N SER A 84 15.48 7.88 16.03
CA SER A 84 16.38 7.11 15.15
C SER A 84 17.82 7.06 15.68
#